data_AF-A0A1N6DH45-F1
#
_entry.id   AF-A0A1N6DH45-F1
#
_cell.length_a   1.000
_cell.length_b   1.000
_cell.length_c   1.000
_cell.angle_alpha   90.00
_cell.angle_beta   90.00
_cell.angle_gamma   90.00
#
_symmetry.space_group_name_H-M   'P 1'
#
loop_
_entity.id
_entity.type
_entity.pdbx_description
1 polymer ?
#
loop_
_entity_poly.entity_id
_entity_poly.type
_entity_poly.pdbx_seq_one_letter_code
_entity_poly.pdbx_strand_id
1 'polypeptide(L)'
;MLDIGFLELMLIGIVALLVLGPERLPKAARTAGLWIGKIKRTVSGMQREISAQLEAEELRQKLNEQQKKLDDSLKKAKQDVESIAESPSPSSNATANQQATEQRVASASARLDDALQTVREDTPAPTDKADHQKDSNHQ
;
A
#
# COMPACT_ATOMS: atom_id res chain seq x y z
N MET A 1 -35.48 1.89 -5.39
CA MET A 1 -34.90 1.43 -6.67
C MET A 1 -34.73 2.69 -7.50
N LEU A 2 -33.50 3.01 -7.90
CA LEU A 2 -33.22 4.14 -8.78
C LEU A 2 -33.12 3.57 -10.19
N ASP A 3 -34.25 3.24 -10.79
CA ASP A 3 -34.38 2.87 -12.19
C ASP A 3 -34.29 4.13 -13.06
N ILE A 4 -33.20 4.88 -12.92
CA ILE A 4 -32.88 5.99 -13.81
C ILE A 4 -32.07 5.41 -14.95
N GLY A 5 -32.76 5.11 -16.05
CA GLY A 5 -32.15 4.74 -17.31
C GLY A 5 -31.66 5.97 -18.07
N PHE A 6 -30.98 5.71 -19.18
CA PHE A 6 -30.57 6.76 -20.11
C PHE A 6 -31.77 7.54 -20.66
N LEU A 7 -32.90 6.85 -20.90
CA LEU A 7 -34.13 7.46 -21.40
C LEU A 7 -34.76 8.44 -20.39
N GLU A 8 -34.83 8.08 -19.10
CA GLU A 8 -35.32 8.98 -18.06
C GLU A 8 -34.44 10.23 -17.94
N LEU A 9 -33.12 10.09 -17.98
CA LEU A 9 -32.20 11.24 -17.98
C LEU A 9 -32.42 12.15 -19.20
N MET A 10 -32.62 11.57 -20.38
CA MET A 10 -32.88 12.35 -21.58
C MET A 10 -34.21 13.11 -21.48
N LEU A 11 -35.26 12.47 -20.97
CA LEU A 11 -36.56 13.11 -20.76
C LEU A 11 -36.47 14.29 -19.78
N ILE A 12 -35.80 14.09 -18.64
CA ILE A 12 -35.57 15.16 -17.64
C ILE A 12 -34.74 16.28 -18.26
N GLY A 13 -33.72 15.95 -19.06
CA GLY A 13 -32.91 16.91 -19.80
C GLY A 13 -33.76 17.78 -20.74
N ILE A 14 -34.64 17.18 -21.53
CA ILE A 14 -35.56 17.91 -22.42
C ILE A 14 -36.49 18.83 -21.61
N VAL A 15 -37.10 18.33 -20.55
CA VAL A 15 -37.99 19.14 -19.68
C VAL A 15 -37.21 20.31 -19.05
N ALA A 16 -35.99 20.06 -18.56
CA ALA A 16 -35.14 21.10 -18.00
C ALA A 16 -34.75 22.15 -19.04
N LEU A 17 -34.46 21.75 -20.29
CA LEU A 17 -34.21 22.68 -21.39
C LEU A 17 -35.43 23.52 -21.72
N LEU A 18 -36.63 22.98 -21.60
CA LEU A 18 -37.88 23.66 -21.92
C LEU A 18 -38.29 24.66 -20.83
N VAL A 19 -38.14 24.28 -19.56
CA VAL A 19 -38.47 25.12 -18.40
C VAL A 19 -37.44 26.21 -18.16
N LEU A 20 -36.17 25.83 -18.12
CA LEU A 20 -35.07 26.74 -17.77
C LEU A 20 -34.48 27.45 -18.99
N GLY A 21 -34.58 26.82 -20.16
CA GLY A 21 -33.99 27.27 -21.40
C GLY A 21 -32.60 26.65 -21.66
N PRO A 22 -32.23 26.40 -22.94
CA PRO A 22 -30.96 25.79 -23.31
C PRO A 22 -29.73 26.60 -22.91
N GLU A 23 -29.86 27.93 -22.80
CA GLU A 23 -28.74 28.79 -22.41
C GLU A 23 -28.49 28.83 -20.90
N ARG A 24 -29.50 28.48 -20.10
CA ARG A 24 -29.49 28.67 -18.65
C ARG A 24 -29.22 27.36 -17.91
N LEU A 25 -29.64 26.22 -18.47
CA LEU A 25 -29.29 24.88 -17.98
C LEU A 25 -27.79 24.68 -17.76
N PRO A 26 -26.88 24.96 -18.72
CA PRO A 26 -25.45 24.77 -18.51
C PRO A 26 -24.90 25.64 -17.38
N LYS A 27 -25.45 26.85 -17.18
CA LYS A 27 -25.07 27.72 -16.05
C LYS A 27 -25.55 27.13 -14.73
N ALA A 28 -26.79 26.65 -14.65
CA ALA A 28 -27.34 26.02 -13.45
C ALA A 28 -26.62 24.72 -13.08
N ALA A 29 -26.32 23.85 -14.06
CA ALA A 29 -25.56 22.62 -13.85
C ALA A 29 -24.14 22.91 -13.32
N ARG A 30 -23.47 23.94 -13.85
CA ARG A 30 -22.16 24.39 -13.33
C ARG A 30 -22.26 24.84 -11.88
N THR A 31 -23.25 25.67 -11.54
CA THR A 31 -23.44 26.13 -10.16
C THR A 31 -23.78 24.97 -9.22
N ALA A 32 -24.74 24.13 -9.59
CA ALA A 32 -25.13 22.96 -8.80
C ALA A 32 -23.94 22.00 -8.61
N GLY A 33 -23.16 21.76 -9.66
CA GLY A 33 -21.94 20.94 -9.61
C GLY A 33 -20.87 21.51 -8.69
N LEU A 34 -20.66 22.83 -8.69
CA LEU A 34 -19.75 23.49 -7.75
C LEU A 34 -20.21 23.30 -6.30
N TRP A 35 -21.50 23.44 -6.03
CA TRP A 35 -22.05 23.26 -4.68
C TRP A 35 -21.96 21.80 -4.21
N ILE A 36 -22.33 20.86 -5.06
CA ILE A 36 -22.19 19.42 -4.79
C ILE A 36 -20.72 19.06 -4.55
N GLY A 37 -19.80 19.63 -5.34
CA GLY A 37 -18.36 19.41 -5.21
C GLY A 37 -17.81 19.93 -3.89
N LYS A 38 -18.24 21.12 -3.46
CA LYS A 38 -17.87 21.69 -2.16
C LYS A 38 -18.37 20.82 -1.00
N ILE A 39 -19.64 20.40 -1.05
CA ILE A 39 -20.21 19.51 -0.01
C ILE A 39 -19.45 18.19 0.04
N LYS A 40 -19.21 17.55 -1.11
CA LYS A 40 -18.43 16.31 -1.19
C LYS A 40 -17.04 16.49 -0.58
N ARG A 41 -16.34 17.59 -0.90
CA ARG A 41 -15.00 17.88 -0.37
C ARG A 41 -15.02 18.03 1.16
N THR A 42 -16.00 18.75 1.70
CA THR A 42 -16.16 18.92 3.15
C THR A 42 -16.46 17.60 3.85
N VAL A 43 -17.38 16.79 3.31
CA VAL A 43 -17.72 15.46 3.86
C VAL A 43 -16.53 14.51 3.79
N SER A 44 -15.77 14.49 2.69
CA SER A 44 -14.54 13.69 2.58
C SER A 44 -13.46 14.16 3.56
N GLY A 45 -13.36 15.46 3.84
CA GLY A 45 -12.47 16.00 4.87
C GLY A 45 -12.86 15.54 6.28
N MET A 46 -14.14 15.64 6.61
CA MET A 46 -14.69 15.16 7.89
C MET A 46 -14.52 13.66 8.05
N GLN A 47 -14.83 12.85 7.02
CA GLN A 47 -14.58 11.41 7.04
C GLN A 47 -13.11 11.10 7.31
N ARG A 48 -12.19 11.86 6.71
CA ARG A 48 -10.75 11.64 6.90
C ARG A 48 -10.29 11.98 8.33
N GLU A 49 -10.83 13.03 8.93
CA GLU A 49 -10.57 13.36 10.35
C GLU A 49 -11.24 12.36 11.31
N ILE A 50 -12.48 11.95 11.03
CA ILE A 50 -13.23 10.98 11.83
C ILE A 50 -12.58 9.60 11.74
N SER A 51 -12.19 9.14 10.55
CA SER A 51 -11.45 7.90 10.36
C SER A 51 -10.09 7.93 11.06
N ALA A 52 -9.38 9.07 11.03
CA ALA A 52 -8.11 9.20 11.76
C ALA A 52 -8.30 9.16 13.30
N GLN A 53 -9.41 9.69 13.81
CA GLN A 53 -9.74 9.61 15.24
C GLN A 53 -10.19 8.22 15.66
N LEU A 54 -11.05 7.58 14.86
CA LEU A 54 -11.51 6.22 15.10
C LEU A 54 -10.36 5.21 14.99
N GLU A 55 -9.47 5.33 14.00
CA GLU A 55 -8.25 4.51 13.94
C GLU A 55 -7.38 4.70 15.17
N ALA A 56 -7.21 5.92 15.66
CA ALA A 56 -6.42 6.18 16.86
C ALA A 56 -7.06 5.56 18.12
N GLU A 57 -8.39 5.55 18.21
CA GLU A 57 -9.14 4.99 19.33
C GLU A 57 -9.16 3.45 19.29
N GLU A 58 -9.40 2.85 18.12
CA GLU A 58 -9.29 1.41 17.90
C GLU A 58 -7.86 0.90 18.14
N LEU A 59 -6.84 1.67 17.72
CA LEU A 59 -5.44 1.32 17.94
C LEU A 59 -5.09 1.38 19.43
N ARG A 60 -5.59 2.38 20.17
CA ARG A 60 -5.47 2.44 21.65
C ARG A 60 -6.12 1.24 22.32
N GLN A 61 -7.30 0.83 21.88
CA GLN A 61 -8.02 -0.30 22.46
C GLN A 61 -7.27 -1.62 22.22
N LYS A 62 -6.77 -1.84 20.99
CA LYS A 62 -5.91 -2.99 20.66
C LYS A 62 -4.62 -3.03 21.48
N LEU A 63 -3.97 -1.88 21.70
CA LEU A 63 -2.76 -1.79 22.51
C LEU A 63 -3.02 -2.09 24.00
N ASN A 64 -4.15 -1.62 24.55
CA ASN A 64 -4.55 -1.93 25.92
C ASN A 64 -4.85 -3.42 26.11
N GLU A 65 -5.56 -4.04 25.17
CA GLU A 65 -5.82 -5.48 25.21
C GLU A 65 -4.52 -6.30 25.11
N GLN A 66 -3.59 -5.89 24.26
CA GLN A 66 -2.28 -6.53 24.16
C GLN A 66 -1.48 -6.39 25.45
N GLN A 67 -1.44 -5.19 26.06
CA GLN A 67 -0.79 -4.99 27.36
C GLN A 67 -1.37 -5.90 28.43
N LYS A 68 -2.70 -6.01 28.50
CA LYS A 68 -3.35 -6.89 29.48
C LYS A 68 -3.00 -8.37 29.28
N LYS A 69 -2.95 -8.82 28.02
CA LYS A 69 -2.52 -10.19 27.68
C LYS A 69 -1.04 -10.43 28.00
N LEU A 70 -0.19 -9.42 27.79
CA LEU A 70 1.23 -9.49 28.15
C LEU A 70 1.40 -9.58 29.67
N ASP A 71 0.70 -8.74 30.44
CA ASP A 71 0.72 -8.80 31.90
C ASP A 71 0.23 -10.15 32.44
N ASP A 72 -0.87 -10.68 31.90
CA ASP A 72 -1.37 -12.01 32.26
C ASP A 72 -0.34 -13.12 31.91
N SER A 73 0.31 -12.99 30.76
CA SER A 73 1.36 -13.92 30.32
C SER A 73 2.62 -13.83 31.18
N LEU A 74 3.03 -12.62 31.58
CA LEU A 74 4.15 -12.38 32.48
C LEU A 74 3.84 -12.89 33.89
N LYS A 75 2.59 -12.75 34.34
CA LYS A 75 2.14 -13.27 35.63
C LYS A 75 2.13 -14.80 35.64
N LYS A 76 1.66 -15.43 34.55
CA LYS A 76 1.78 -16.88 34.33
C LYS A 76 3.22 -17.34 34.27
N ALA A 77 4.08 -16.67 33.49
CA ALA A 77 5.48 -17.00 33.38
C ALA A 77 6.21 -16.86 34.73
N LYS A 78 5.88 -15.83 35.53
CA LYS A 78 6.37 -15.72 36.91
C LYS A 78 5.92 -16.90 37.76
N GLN A 79 4.65 -17.31 37.66
CA GLN A 79 4.11 -18.42 38.42
C GLN A 79 4.71 -19.77 38.00
N ASP A 80 4.92 -19.97 36.70
CA ASP A 80 5.60 -21.14 36.13
C ASP A 80 7.07 -21.15 36.57
N VAL A 81 7.78 -20.02 36.46
CA VAL A 81 9.18 -19.91 36.92
C VAL A 81 9.29 -20.12 38.43
N GLU A 82 8.33 -19.66 39.23
CA GLU A 82 8.31 -19.90 40.68
C GLU A 82 8.05 -21.40 40.97
N SER A 83 7.17 -22.06 40.20
CA SER A 83 6.95 -23.52 40.28
C SER A 83 8.13 -24.36 39.76
N ILE A 84 8.86 -23.88 38.74
CA ILE A 84 10.11 -24.48 38.25
C ILE A 84 11.26 -24.20 39.23
N ALA A 85 11.32 -23.04 39.88
CA ALA A 85 12.31 -22.75 40.91
C ALA A 85 12.13 -23.67 42.14
N GLU A 86 10.90 -24.12 42.40
CA GLU A 86 10.58 -25.16 43.38
C GLU A 86 10.98 -26.59 42.91
N SER A 87 11.27 -26.80 41.61
CA SER A 87 11.57 -28.12 41.02
C SER A 87 12.86 -28.09 40.17
N PRO A 88 14.01 -28.56 40.67
CA PRO A 88 15.28 -28.39 39.96
C PRO A 88 15.42 -29.37 38.77
N SER A 89 15.97 -28.86 37.64
CA SER A 89 16.80 -29.53 36.58
C SER A 89 16.18 -29.71 35.16
N PRO A 90 16.98 -29.83 34.05
CA PRO A 90 17.45 -28.68 33.25
C PRO A 90 17.39 -28.85 31.70
N SER A 91 17.75 -27.75 31.01
CA SER A 91 18.00 -27.50 29.59
C SER A 91 18.56 -28.62 28.70
N SER A 92 18.07 -28.70 27.44
CA SER A 92 18.74 -29.34 26.29
C SER A 92 18.02 -28.96 24.99
N ASN A 93 18.38 -27.88 24.27
CA ASN A 93 17.95 -27.66 22.86
C ASN A 93 18.70 -26.55 22.07
N ALA A 94 19.74 -25.92 22.62
CA ALA A 94 20.42 -24.78 21.96
C ALA A 94 21.39 -25.15 20.82
N THR A 95 21.71 -26.42 20.62
CA THR A 95 22.78 -26.84 19.68
C THR A 95 22.29 -27.07 18.25
N ALA A 96 21.01 -27.41 18.05
CA ALA A 96 20.48 -27.78 16.73
C ALA A 96 20.30 -26.60 15.76
N ASN A 97 20.20 -25.36 16.27
CA ASN A 97 19.83 -24.20 15.46
C ASN A 97 21.05 -23.52 14.77
N GLN A 98 22.27 -23.83 15.19
CA GLN A 98 23.48 -23.15 14.70
C GLN A 98 23.97 -23.74 13.36
N GLN A 99 23.86 -25.06 13.18
CA GLN A 99 24.30 -25.75 11.95
C GLN A 99 23.40 -25.45 10.74
N ALA A 100 22.10 -25.23 10.95
CA ALA A 100 21.16 -24.93 9.87
C ALA A 100 21.37 -23.52 9.26
N THR A 101 21.92 -22.58 10.04
CA THR A 101 22.18 -21.21 9.58
C THR A 101 23.42 -21.13 8.70
N GLU A 102 24.50 -21.81 9.07
CA GLU A 102 25.77 -21.81 8.30
C GLU A 102 25.58 -22.41 6.89
N GLN A 103 24.77 -23.46 6.78
CA GLN A 103 24.52 -24.16 5.52
C GLN A 103 23.66 -23.33 4.53
N ARG A 104 22.78 -22.47 5.05
CA ARG A 104 21.98 -21.53 4.24
C ARG A 104 22.81 -20.35 3.73
N VAL A 105 23.76 -19.88 4.52
CA VAL A 105 24.63 -18.76 4.13
C VAL A 105 25.62 -19.19 3.04
N ALA A 106 26.23 -20.36 3.17
CA ALA A 106 27.16 -20.88 2.15
C ALA A 106 26.50 -21.12 0.78
N SER A 107 25.27 -21.61 0.78
CA SER A 107 24.51 -21.86 -0.47
C SER A 107 24.02 -20.57 -1.14
N ALA A 108 23.78 -19.50 -0.38
CA ALA A 108 23.43 -18.19 -0.93
C ALA A 108 24.65 -17.53 -1.60
N SER A 109 25.84 -17.59 -1.00
CA SER A 109 27.07 -17.03 -1.56
C SER A 109 27.46 -17.68 -2.89
N ALA A 110 27.38 -19.01 -3.00
CA ALA A 110 27.72 -19.73 -4.24
C ALA A 110 26.83 -19.33 -5.43
N ARG A 111 25.55 -18.98 -5.18
CA ARG A 111 24.63 -18.52 -6.23
C ARG A 111 24.89 -17.08 -6.68
N LEU A 112 25.42 -16.25 -5.80
CA LEU A 112 25.79 -14.88 -6.09
C LEU A 112 27.03 -14.80 -7.00
N ASP A 113 28.03 -15.65 -6.76
CA ASP A 113 29.22 -15.74 -7.61
C ASP A 113 28.88 -16.20 -9.04
N ASP A 114 28.01 -17.21 -9.19
CA ASP A 114 27.54 -17.71 -10.50
C ASP A 114 26.78 -16.62 -11.29
N ALA A 115 25.91 -15.86 -10.60
CA ALA A 115 25.17 -14.75 -11.17
C ALA A 115 26.08 -13.58 -11.62
N LEU A 116 27.19 -13.34 -10.92
CA LEU A 116 28.16 -12.30 -11.29
C LEU A 116 29.01 -12.71 -12.49
N GLN A 117 29.24 -14.01 -12.68
CA GLN A 117 30.03 -14.53 -13.79
C GLN A 117 29.24 -14.54 -15.11
N THR A 118 27.94 -14.86 -15.07
CA THR A 118 27.08 -14.77 -16.26
C THR A 118 26.88 -13.34 -16.76
N VAL A 119 26.89 -12.33 -15.87
CA VAL A 119 26.79 -10.91 -16.26
C VAL A 119 28.08 -10.41 -16.92
N ARG A 120 29.22 -11.04 -16.63
CA ARG A 120 30.53 -10.62 -17.15
C ARG A 120 30.84 -11.14 -18.55
N GLU A 121 30.21 -12.24 -18.97
CA GLU A 121 30.39 -12.80 -20.32
C GLU A 121 29.47 -12.16 -21.39
N ASP A 122 28.34 -11.55 -21.01
CA ASP A 122 27.31 -11.10 -21.96
C ASP A 122 27.33 -9.56 -22.20
N THR A 123 28.51 -8.98 -22.46
CA THR A 123 28.63 -7.60 -22.97
C THR A 123 29.03 -7.60 -24.45
N PRO A 124 28.08 -7.51 -25.40
CA PRO A 124 28.39 -7.18 -26.79
C PRO A 124 28.81 -5.71 -26.91
N ALA A 125 29.91 -5.47 -27.62
CA ALA A 125 30.51 -4.16 -27.87
C ALA A 125 29.52 -3.16 -28.53
N PRO A 126 29.52 -1.87 -28.14
CA PRO A 126 28.69 -0.87 -28.80
C PRO A 126 29.26 -0.60 -30.20
N THR A 127 28.49 -0.97 -31.23
CA THR A 127 28.78 -0.63 -32.62
C THR A 127 28.45 0.84 -32.84
N ASP A 128 29.48 1.65 -32.96
CA ASP A 128 29.43 3.06 -33.32
C ASP A 128 28.87 3.22 -34.75
N LYS A 129 27.64 3.75 -34.84
CA LYS A 129 27.07 4.27 -36.09
C LYS A 129 26.72 5.74 -35.86
N ALA A 130 27.75 6.58 -35.91
CA ALA A 130 27.61 8.02 -36.02
C ALA A 130 27.66 8.46 -37.51
N ASP A 131 26.55 9.06 -37.93
CA ASP A 131 26.45 10.19 -38.85
C ASP A 131 27.37 10.26 -40.09
N HIS A 132 26.79 10.00 -41.27
CA HIS A 132 27.22 10.62 -42.53
C HIS A 132 26.03 11.36 -43.16
N GLN A 133 25.82 12.59 -42.70
CA GLN A 133 25.04 13.59 -43.40
C GLN A 133 25.98 14.75 -43.75
N LYS A 134 26.35 14.80 -45.04
CA LYS A 134 26.39 16.00 -45.88
C LYS A 134 27.16 17.22 -45.33
N ASP A 135 28.31 17.53 -45.92
CA ASP A 135 28.50 18.81 -46.61
C ASP A 135 29.87 18.92 -47.32
N SER A 136 29.78 19.33 -48.59
CA SER A 136 30.64 20.28 -49.30
C SER A 136 32.16 20.04 -49.47
N ASN A 137 32.57 20.03 -50.74
CA ASN A 137 33.47 21.04 -51.37
C ASN A 137 34.81 20.54 -51.94
N HIS A 138 35.04 20.89 -53.23
CA HIS A 138 36.32 21.01 -53.96
C HIS A 138 37.10 19.69 -54.21
N GLN A 139 37.50 19.31 -55.42
CA GLN A 139 37.95 20.02 -56.64
C GLN A 139 37.67 19.13 -57.86
#